data_AF-A0A377HN72-F1
#
_entry.id   AF-A0A377HN72-F1
#
_cell.length_a   1.000
_cell.length_b   1.000
_cell.length_c   1.000
_cell.angle_alpha   90.00
_cell.angle_beta   90.00
_cell.angle_gamma   90.00
#
_symmetry.space_group_name_H-M   'P 1'
#
loop_
_entity.id
_entity.type
_entity.pdbx_description
1 polymer ?
#
loop_
_entity_poly.entity_id
_entity_poly.type
_entity_poly.pdbx_seq_one_letter_code
_entity_poly.pdbx_strand_id
1 'polypeptide(L)' 'MSDIADRAQISDEIFESALLHAHQCRHRDTADIDDEGNHWCISCGELIPAARLDAEPDAARCIECQRYHERRGR' A
#
# COMPACT_ATOMS: atom_id res chain seq x y z
N MET A 1 -7.51 22.77 -34.54
CA MET A 1 -6.57 21.80 -35.13
C MET A 1 -5.73 21.31 -33.97
N SER A 2 -5.97 20.09 -33.48
CA SER A 2 -5.11 19.56 -32.43
C SER A 2 -3.78 19.16 -33.06
N ASP A 3 -2.70 19.78 -32.59
CA ASP A 3 -1.37 19.58 -33.14
C ASP A 3 -0.74 18.30 -32.56
N ILE A 4 0.56 18.12 -32.81
CA ILE A 4 1.30 16.97 -32.29
C ILE A 4 1.51 17.10 -30.78
N ALA A 5 1.60 18.31 -30.25
CA ALA A 5 1.77 18.56 -28.83
C ALA A 5 0.49 18.21 -28.05
N ASP A 6 -0.68 18.57 -28.58
CA ASP A 6 -1.97 18.20 -27.97
C ASP A 6 -2.13 16.68 -27.83
N ARG A 7 -1.66 15.91 -28.83
CA ARG A 7 -1.70 14.43 -28.78
C ARG A 7 -0.73 13.85 -27.77
N ALA A 8 0.48 14.41 -27.67
CA ALA A 8 1.49 13.96 -26.71
C ALA A 8 1.02 14.21 -25.26
N GLN A 9 0.41 15.37 -25.00
CA GLN A 9 -0.10 15.71 -23.68
C GLN A 9 -1.21 14.76 -23.21
N ILE A 10 -2.13 14.39 -24.11
CA ILE A 10 -3.19 13.42 -23.79
C ILE A 10 -2.61 12.05 -23.44
N SER A 11 -1.57 11.59 -24.15
CA SER A 11 -0.94 10.31 -23.80
C SER A 11 -0.28 10.35 -22.43
N ASP A 12 0.42 11.43 -22.10
CA ASP A 12 1.09 11.57 -20.81
C ASP A 12 0.07 11.57 -19.65
N GLU A 13 -1.02 12.32 -19.79
CA GLU A 13 -2.09 12.37 -18.77
C GLU A 13 -2.74 10.98 -18.55
N ILE A 14 -2.90 10.18 -19.61
CA ILE A 14 -3.39 8.80 -19.50
C ILE A 14 -2.40 7.91 -18.75
N PHE A 15 -1.10 8.02 -19.05
CA PHE A 15 -0.07 7.24 -18.34
C PHE A 15 0.03 7.63 -16.87
N GLU A 16 0.04 8.93 -16.57
CA GLU A 16 0.11 9.45 -15.21
C GLU A 16 -1.09 8.99 -14.37
N SER A 17 -2.30 9.17 -14.91
CA SER A 17 -3.52 8.74 -14.22
C SER A 17 -3.55 7.23 -13.97
N ALA A 18 -3.09 6.41 -14.93
CA ALA A 18 -2.98 4.97 -14.76
C ALA A 18 -1.97 4.58 -13.67
N LEU A 19 -0.81 5.24 -13.61
CA LEU A 19 0.22 4.99 -12.58
C LEU A 19 -0.27 5.39 -11.19
N LEU A 20 -0.91 6.55 -11.07
CA LEU A 20 -1.51 7.01 -9.81
C LEU A 20 -2.62 6.07 -9.34
N HIS A 21 -3.49 5.65 -10.26
CA HIS A 21 -4.57 4.71 -9.95
C HIS A 21 -4.02 3.36 -9.50
N ALA A 22 -3.04 2.81 -10.21
CA ALA A 22 -2.38 1.56 -9.82
C ALA A 22 -1.71 1.66 -8.45
N HIS A 23 -1.11 2.81 -8.11
CA HIS A 23 -0.54 3.05 -6.79
C HIS A 23 -1.61 3.13 -5.69
N GLN A 24 -2.73 3.83 -5.94
CA GLN A 24 -3.84 3.96 -5.00
C GLN A 24 -4.56 2.62 -4.77
N CYS A 25 -4.72 1.81 -5.82
CA CYS A 25 -5.35 0.51 -5.77
C CYS A 25 -4.41 -0.63 -5.34
N ARG A 26 -3.16 -0.32 -4.94
CA ARG A 26 -2.33 -1.32 -4.25
C ARG A 26 -3.10 -1.74 -3.00
N HIS A 27 -3.57 -2.98 -2.99
CA HIS A 27 -4.31 -3.55 -1.88
C HIS A 27 -3.51 -3.35 -0.60
N ARG A 28 -4.00 -2.47 0.27
CA ARG A 28 -3.56 -2.40 1.65
C ARG A 28 -4.34 -3.47 2.38
N ASP A 29 -3.62 -4.41 2.98
CA ASP A 29 -4.27 -5.37 3.84
C ASP A 29 -4.82 -4.65 5.07
N THR A 30 -6.03 -5.02 5.49
CA THR A 30 -6.65 -4.47 6.69
C THR A 30 -6.03 -5.13 7.92
N ALA A 31 -5.66 -4.33 8.92
CA ALA A 31 -5.18 -4.83 10.19
C ALA A 31 -6.31 -5.53 10.97
N ASP A 32 -5.97 -6.61 11.67
CA ASP A 32 -6.88 -7.25 12.61
C ASP A 32 -6.72 -6.54 13.96
N ILE A 33 -7.76 -5.84 14.41
CA ILE A 33 -7.75 -4.99 15.60
C ILE A 33 -8.72 -5.59 16.62
N ASP A 34 -8.24 -5.84 17.83
CA ASP A 34 -9.08 -6.33 18.92
C ASP A 34 -9.88 -5.20 19.62
N ASP A 35 -10.81 -5.58 20.50
CA ASP A 35 -11.62 -4.62 21.26
C ASP A 35 -10.79 -3.71 22.19
N GLU A 36 -9.55 -4.09 22.50
CA GLU A 36 -8.58 -3.31 23.29
C GLU A 36 -7.71 -2.37 22.43
N GLY A 37 -7.85 -2.42 21.10
CA GLY A 37 -7.10 -1.60 20.15
C GLY A 37 -5.70 -2.14 19.83
N ASN A 38 -5.42 -3.40 20.14
CA ASN A 38 -4.19 -4.06 19.74
C ASN A 38 -4.30 -4.59 18.31
N HIS A 39 -3.23 -4.40 17.54
CA HIS A 39 -3.17 -4.86 16.17
C HIS A 39 -2.42 -6.18 16.08
N TRP A 40 -3.00 -7.15 15.39
CA TRP A 40 -2.46 -8.49 15.20
C TRP A 40 -2.04 -8.71 13.76
N CYS A 41 -0.89 -9.37 13.58
CA CYS A 41 -0.38 -9.63 12.24
C CYS A 41 -1.22 -10.69 11.53
N ILE A 42 -1.77 -10.35 10.36
CA ILE A 42 -2.60 -11.28 9.56
C ILE A 42 -1.85 -12.51 8.99
N SER A 43 -0.52 -12.54 9.10
CA SER A 43 0.32 -13.60 8.52
C SER A 43 0.87 -14.57 9.55
N CYS A 44 1.35 -14.07 10.70
CA CYS A 44 1.88 -14.91 11.77
C CYS A 44 1.00 -14.96 13.02
N GLY A 45 0.02 -14.06 13.16
CA GLY A 45 -0.84 -13.98 14.35
C GLY A 45 -0.15 -13.39 15.58
N GLU A 46 1.03 -12.78 15.43
CA GLU A 46 1.71 -12.09 16.53
C GLU A 46 1.26 -10.65 16.67
N LEU A 47 1.36 -10.13 17.90
CA LEU A 47 1.08 -8.73 18.22
C LEU A 47 2.03 -7.80 17.44
N ILE A 48 1.48 -6.80 16.77
CA ILE A 48 2.28 -5.81 16.04
C ILE A 48 2.96 -4.87 17.06
N PRO A 49 4.29 -4.65 16.95
CA PRO A 49 5.00 -3.79 17.89
C PRO A 49 4.47 -2.36 17.88
N ALA A 50 4.36 -1.73 19.06
CA ALA A 50 3.91 -0.34 19.17
C ALA A 50 4.74 0.65 18.33
N ALA A 51 6.06 0.43 18.22
CA ALA A 51 6.93 1.24 17.35
C ALA A 51 6.54 1.17 15.86
N ARG A 52 5.89 0.07 15.43
CA ARG A 52 5.39 -0.07 14.07
C ARG A 52 4.07 0.68 13.88
N LEU A 53 3.18 0.61 14.88
CA LEU A 53 1.91 1.33 14.91
C LEU A 53 2.08 2.85 15.01
N ASP A 54 3.12 3.31 15.71
CA ASP A 54 3.49 4.73 15.76
C ASP A 54 3.90 5.28 14.37
N ALA A 55 4.58 4.45 13.57
CA ALA A 55 5.00 4.83 12.22
C ALA A 55 3.90 4.63 11.15
N GLU A 56 3.09 3.57 11.28
CA GLU A 56 1.96 3.26 10.39
C GLU A 56 0.83 2.67 11.25
N PRO A 57 -0.20 3.47 11.61
CA PRO A 57 -1.29 3.02 12.47
C PRO A 57 -2.08 1.87 11.86
N ASP A 58 -2.27 1.87 10.54
CA ASP A 58 -3.03 0.86 9.82
C ASP A 58 -2.19 -0.37 9.41
N ALA A 59 -1.06 -0.61 10.08
CA ALA A 59 -0.19 -1.73 9.75
C ALA A 59 -0.90 -3.07 10.01
N ALA A 60 -1.07 -3.88 8.95
CA ALA A 60 -1.67 -5.21 9.04
C ALA A 60 -0.68 -6.36 9.26
N ARG A 61 0.63 -6.11 9.13
CA ARG A 61 1.69 -7.11 9.29
C ARG A 61 2.80 -6.63 10.22
N CYS A 62 3.41 -7.58 10.93
CA CYS A 62 4.67 -7.33 11.64
C CYS A 62 5.80 -7.04 10.64
N ILE A 63 6.90 -6.45 11.12
CA ILE A 63 8.01 -6.03 10.26
C ILE A 63 8.65 -7.18 9.48
N GLU A 64 8.74 -8.36 10.08
CA GLU A 64 9.34 -9.54 9.45
C GLU A 64 8.44 -10.10 8.34
N CYS A 65 7.15 -10.26 8.60
CA CYS A 65 6.18 -10.67 7.57
C CYS A 65 6.05 -9.62 6.46
N GLN A 66 6.12 -8.34 6.79
CA GLN A 66 6.13 -7.25 5.81
C GLN A 66 7.35 -7.33 4.89
N ARG A 67 8.55 -7.51 5.45
CA ARG A 67 9.79 -7.71 4.67
C ARG A 67 9.71 -8.90 3.74
N TYR A 68 9.14 -10.00 4.22
CA TYR A 68 8.94 -11.20 3.40
C TYR A 68 7.96 -10.95 2.25
N HIS A 69 6.83 -10.31 2.53
CA HIS A 69 5.81 -9.96 1.53
C HIS A 69 6.38 -9.04 0.44
N GLU A 70 7.10 -7.99 0.82
CA GLU A 70 7.72 -7.04 -0.11
C GLU A 70 8.80 -7.69 -0.99
N ARG A 71 9.56 -8.66 -0.46
CA ARG A 71 10.53 -9.43 -1.24
C ARG A 71 9.88 -10.39 -2.23
N ARG A 72 8.69 -10.93 -1.89
CA ARG A 72 7.95 -11.88 -2.73
C ARG A 72 7.09 -11.20 -3.80
N GLY A 73 6.67 -9.97 -3.54
CA GLY A 73 5.86 -9.15 -4.45
C GLY A 73 6.67 -8.26 -5.40
N ARG A 74 7.98 -8.49 -5.52
CA ARG A 74 8.88 -7.77 -6.44
C ARG A 74 9.27 -8.63 -7.63
#